data_AF-A0A4Y7KWU4-F1
#
_entry.id   AF-A0A4Y7KWU4-F1
#
_cell.length_a   1.000
_cell.length_b   1.000
_cell.length_c   1.000
_cell.angle_alpha   90.00
_cell.angle_beta   90.00
_cell.angle_gamma   90.00
#
_symmetry.space_group_name_H-M   'P 1'
#
loop_
_entity.id
_entity.type
_entity.pdbx_description
1 polymer ?
#
loop_
_entity_poly.entity_id
_entity_poly.type
_entity_poly.pdbx_seq_one_letter_code
_entity_poly.pdbx_strand_id
1 'polypeptide(L)'
;MVRVKGEDLEGTLSSETILDEEALEKELQTAIEQENYAKAAKIRDSLRFLHEDGKASVLAANARFYNSFRQGDLSAMQALWVKADHVCCVHPGVSGISGYDLVMGSWEFVWAEYEFPLEIEVKNVQVHI
;
A
#
# COMPACT_ATOMS: atom_id res chain seq x y z
N MET A 1 27.09 42.04 -21.03
CA MET A 1 28.23 41.90 -20.08
C MET A 1 27.57 41.95 -18.70
N VAL A 2 27.44 40.91 -17.89
CA VAL A 2 28.34 39.81 -17.53
C VAL A 2 27.49 38.57 -17.17
N ARG A 3 27.99 37.40 -17.58
CA ARG A 3 27.55 36.05 -17.20
C ARG A 3 27.83 35.82 -15.71
N VAL A 4 26.88 35.25 -14.97
CA VAL A 4 27.21 34.44 -13.79
C VAL A 4 26.39 33.14 -13.88
N LYS A 5 27.12 32.04 -14.02
CA LYS A 5 26.65 30.66 -13.85
C LYS A 5 26.37 30.43 -12.37
N GLY A 6 25.23 29.84 -12.05
CA GLY A 6 24.97 29.10 -10.82
C GLY A 6 24.43 27.74 -11.23
N GLU A 7 25.33 26.78 -11.39
CA GLU A 7 25.01 25.36 -11.48
C GLU A 7 24.68 24.90 -10.06
N ASP A 8 23.44 24.47 -9.80
CA ASP A 8 23.11 23.60 -8.68
C ASP A 8 22.49 22.32 -9.25
N LEU A 9 23.40 21.40 -9.56
CA LEU A 9 23.17 19.96 -9.58
C LEU A 9 23.10 19.51 -8.12
N GLU A 10 21.99 18.89 -7.70
CA GLU A 10 21.94 17.67 -6.86
C GLU A 10 20.53 17.43 -6.32
N GLY A 11 20.08 16.18 -6.39
CA GLY A 11 18.82 15.77 -5.78
C GLY A 11 18.14 14.62 -6.53
N THR A 12 18.83 13.50 -6.66
CA THR A 12 18.32 12.21 -7.13
C THR A 12 16.98 11.88 -6.47
N LEU A 13 15.90 11.92 -7.23
CA LEU A 13 14.62 11.33 -6.84
C LEU A 13 14.25 10.33 -7.93
N SER A 14 14.73 9.11 -7.76
CA SER A 14 14.32 7.94 -8.54
C SER A 14 12.86 7.63 -8.21
N SER A 15 11.96 8.43 -8.77
CA SER A 15 10.53 8.18 -8.76
C SER A 15 10.26 7.04 -9.73
N GLU A 16 10.23 5.82 -9.18
CA GLU A 16 9.34 4.73 -9.58
C GLU A 16 9.10 4.64 -11.09
N THR A 17 10.02 3.99 -11.80
CA THR A 17 9.57 3.21 -12.96
C THR A 17 8.69 2.12 -12.36
N ILE A 18 7.37 2.25 -12.51
CA ILE A 18 6.42 1.19 -12.21
C ILE A 18 6.89 -0.01 -13.04
N LEU A 19 7.60 -0.94 -12.40
CA LEU A 19 7.98 -2.19 -13.02
C LEU A 19 6.68 -2.98 -13.14
N ASP A 20 6.20 -3.11 -14.37
CA ASP A 20 5.01 -3.88 -14.69
C ASP A 20 5.31 -5.35 -14.37
N GLU A 21 4.70 -5.84 -13.28
CA GLU A 21 4.87 -7.19 -12.78
C GLU A 21 4.48 -8.23 -13.85
N GLU A 22 3.35 -8.00 -14.55
CA GLU A 22 2.86 -8.89 -15.60
C GLU A 22 3.86 -8.96 -16.76
N ALA A 23 4.47 -7.81 -17.10
CA ALA A 23 5.51 -7.77 -18.12
C ALA A 23 6.77 -8.55 -17.70
N LEU A 24 7.19 -8.44 -16.44
CA LEU A 24 8.34 -9.18 -15.91
C LEU A 24 8.07 -10.69 -15.84
N GLU A 25 6.87 -11.11 -15.45
CA GLU A 25 6.48 -12.52 -15.46
C GLU A 25 6.51 -13.11 -16.88
N LYS A 26 5.97 -12.39 -17.85
CA LYS A 26 6.01 -12.79 -19.26
C LYS A 26 7.45 -12.85 -19.79
N GLU A 27 8.28 -11.90 -19.40
CA GLU A 27 9.69 -11.87 -19.78
C GLU A 27 10.48 -13.02 -19.15
N LEU A 28 10.18 -13.37 -17.89
CA LEU A 28 10.76 -14.53 -17.21
C LEU A 28 10.43 -15.81 -17.98
N GLN A 29 9.17 -16.02 -18.33
CA GLN A 29 8.72 -17.19 -19.09
C GLN A 29 9.45 -17.29 -20.43
N THR A 30 9.54 -16.17 -21.16
CA THR A 30 10.28 -16.09 -22.43
C THR A 30 11.76 -16.42 -22.26
N ALA A 31 12.40 -15.93 -21.18
CA ALA A 31 13.81 -16.18 -20.92
C ALA A 31 14.09 -17.66 -20.58
N ILE A 32 13.16 -18.35 -19.90
CA ILE A 32 13.24 -19.78 -19.62
C ILE A 32 13.11 -20.59 -20.91
N GLU A 33 12.15 -20.25 -21.77
CA GLU A 33 11.94 -20.90 -23.08
C GLU A 33 13.14 -20.74 -24.02
N GLN A 34 13.85 -19.62 -23.92
CA GLN A 34 15.08 -19.36 -24.66
C GLN A 34 16.33 -19.94 -23.99
N GLU A 35 16.17 -20.71 -22.90
CA GLU A 35 17.26 -21.27 -22.08
C GLU A 35 18.25 -20.20 -21.56
N ASN A 36 17.83 -18.94 -21.51
CA ASN A 36 18.61 -17.83 -21.00
C ASN A 36 18.47 -17.74 -19.48
N TYR A 37 19.03 -18.73 -18.78
CA TYR A 37 18.92 -18.85 -17.33
C TYR A 37 19.56 -17.68 -16.56
N ALA A 38 20.59 -17.04 -17.13
CA ALA A 38 21.19 -15.86 -16.53
C ALA A 38 20.22 -14.68 -16.48
N LYS A 39 19.44 -14.47 -17.55
CA LYS A 39 18.38 -13.47 -17.59
C LYS A 39 17.20 -13.85 -16.69
N ALA A 40 16.77 -15.11 -16.75
CA ALA A 40 15.68 -15.63 -15.90
C ALA A 40 15.98 -15.44 -14.39
N ALA A 41 17.21 -15.73 -13.94
CA ALA A 41 17.60 -15.54 -12.56
C ALA A 41 17.48 -14.07 -12.11
N LYS A 42 17.90 -13.12 -12.95
CA LYS A 42 17.78 -11.68 -12.66
C LYS A 42 16.32 -11.22 -12.56
N ILE A 43 15.47 -11.68 -13.47
CA ILE A 43 14.05 -11.32 -13.48
C ILE A 43 13.36 -11.90 -12.24
N ARG A 44 13.62 -13.17 -11.90
CA ARG A 44 13.10 -13.80 -10.68
C ARG A 44 13.47 -13.02 -9.43
N ASP A 45 14.74 -12.62 -9.30
CA ASP A 45 15.19 -11.87 -8.13
C ASP A 45 14.54 -10.48 -8.07
N SER A 46 14.25 -9.87 -9.23
CA SER A 46 13.52 -8.59 -9.33
C SER A 46 12.04 -8.74 -8.94
N LEU A 47 11.35 -9.77 -9.44
CA LEU A 47 9.97 -10.10 -9.07
C LEU A 47 9.85 -10.37 -7.57
N ARG A 48 10.75 -11.19 -7.00
CA ARG A 48 10.79 -11.44 -5.56
C ARG A 48 10.93 -10.13 -4.78
N PHE A 49 11.82 -9.24 -5.20
CA PHE A 49 12.00 -7.96 -4.53
C PHE A 49 10.74 -7.09 -4.59
N LEU A 50 10.07 -7.03 -5.75
CA LEU A 50 8.79 -6.31 -5.90
C LEU A 50 7.70 -6.89 -4.98
N HIS A 51 7.57 -8.22 -4.93
CA HIS A 51 6.61 -8.89 -4.04
C HIS A 51 6.92 -8.66 -2.56
N GLU A 52 8.20 -8.70 -2.16
CA GLU A 52 8.62 -8.43 -0.79
C GLU A 52 8.33 -6.99 -0.38
N ASP A 53 8.61 -6.02 -1.26
CA ASP A 53 8.34 -4.60 -1.02
C ASP A 53 6.83 -4.30 -0.95
N GLY A 54 6.06 -4.83 -1.90
CA GLY A 54 4.61 -4.73 -1.87
C GLY A 54 4.05 -5.34 -0.58
N LYS A 55 4.60 -6.48 -0.12
CA LYS A 55 4.12 -7.16 1.10
C LYS A 55 4.40 -6.33 2.32
N ALA A 56 5.58 -5.76 2.41
CA ALA A 56 5.94 -4.83 3.47
C ALA A 56 5.01 -3.60 3.48
N SER A 57 4.69 -3.05 2.31
CA SER A 57 3.80 -1.91 2.15
C SER A 57 2.37 -2.20 2.62
N VAL A 58 1.79 -3.34 2.21
CA VAL A 58 0.45 -3.76 2.67
C VAL A 58 0.44 -4.00 4.18
N LEU A 59 1.45 -4.69 4.73
CA LEU A 59 1.56 -4.91 6.17
C LEU A 59 1.69 -3.59 6.96
N ALA A 60 2.45 -2.63 6.44
CA ALA A 60 2.62 -1.32 7.06
C ALA A 60 1.32 -0.52 7.05
N ALA A 61 0.56 -0.53 5.95
CA ALA A 61 -0.75 0.11 5.88
C ALA A 61 -1.75 -0.51 6.86
N ASN A 62 -1.81 -1.85 6.92
CA ASN A 62 -2.65 -2.58 7.87
C ASN A 62 -2.28 -2.27 9.33
N ALA A 63 -0.99 -2.23 9.66
CA ALA A 63 -0.51 -1.89 11.00
C ALA A 63 -0.89 -0.45 11.39
N ARG A 64 -0.80 0.51 10.46
CA ARG A 64 -1.26 1.89 10.68
C ARG A 64 -2.75 1.94 10.94
N PHE A 65 -3.56 1.22 10.16
CA PHE A 65 -5.01 1.17 10.34
C PHE A 65 -5.41 0.70 11.74
N TYR A 66 -4.93 -0.47 12.18
CA TYR A 66 -5.27 -0.99 13.50
C TYR A 66 -4.64 -0.18 14.64
N ASN A 67 -3.50 0.48 14.43
CA ASN A 67 -2.96 1.40 15.42
C ASN A 67 -3.83 2.64 15.58
N SER A 68 -4.26 3.26 14.47
CA SER A 68 -5.19 4.39 14.50
C SER A 68 -6.49 4.01 15.20
N PHE A 69 -7.03 2.81 14.92
CA PHE A 69 -8.21 2.33 15.60
C PHE A 69 -7.97 2.11 17.10
N ARG A 70 -6.85 1.50 17.48
CA ARG A 70 -6.50 1.30 18.89
C ARG A 70 -6.45 2.61 19.68
N GLN A 71 -5.87 3.66 19.09
CA GLN A 71 -5.67 4.95 19.75
C GLN A 71 -6.84 5.92 19.63
N GLY A 72 -7.83 5.59 18.81
CA GLY A 72 -8.90 6.52 18.48
C GLY A 72 -8.46 7.67 17.57
N ASP A 73 -7.40 7.51 16.78
CA ASP A 73 -6.95 8.54 15.82
C ASP A 73 -7.73 8.45 14.50
N LEU A 74 -8.90 9.09 14.48
CA LEU A 74 -9.76 9.11 13.31
C LEU A 74 -9.08 9.79 12.11
N SER A 75 -8.32 10.86 12.33
CA SER A 75 -7.64 11.59 11.25
C SER A 75 -6.60 10.70 10.56
N ALA A 76 -5.80 9.95 11.32
CA ALA A 76 -4.82 9.03 10.75
C ALA A 76 -5.51 7.88 10.00
N MET A 77 -6.67 7.40 10.49
CA MET A 77 -7.43 6.38 9.77
C MET A 77 -8.01 6.91 8.46
N GLN A 78 -8.60 8.11 8.47
CA GLN A 78 -9.17 8.76 7.29
C GLN A 78 -8.14 8.91 6.16
N ALA A 79 -6.87 9.16 6.51
CA ALA A 79 -5.77 9.27 5.55
C ALA A 79 -5.39 7.94 4.87
N LEU A 80 -5.78 6.79 5.44
CA LEU A 80 -5.53 5.46 4.86
C LEU A 80 -6.59 5.04 3.85
N TRP A 81 -7.79 5.63 3.92
CA TRP A 81 -8.88 5.32 2.99
C TRP A 81 -8.70 6.07 1.68
N VAL A 82 -8.85 5.36 0.56
CA VAL A 82 -8.91 6.00 -0.76
C VAL A 82 -10.20 6.82 -0.88
N LYS A 83 -10.09 8.04 -1.42
CA LYS A 83 -11.20 9.00 -1.57
C LYS A 83 -11.96 8.73 -2.86
N ALA A 84 -12.72 7.66 -2.90
CA ALA A 84 -13.46 7.26 -4.09
C ALA A 84 -14.82 6.62 -3.76
N ASP A 85 -15.74 6.67 -4.72
CA ASP A 85 -17.10 6.14 -4.55
C ASP A 85 -17.14 4.60 -4.47
N HIS A 86 -16.11 3.92 -4.97
CA HIS A 86 -16.04 2.47 -5.01
C HIS A 86 -15.53 1.83 -3.71
N VAL A 87 -15.13 2.62 -2.70
CA VAL A 87 -14.74 2.04 -1.41
C VAL A 87 -15.93 1.45 -0.68
N CYS A 88 -15.67 0.42 0.12
CA CYS A 88 -16.70 -0.24 0.90
C CYS A 88 -16.16 -0.62 2.28
N CYS A 89 -17.00 -0.50 3.29
CA CYS A 89 -16.72 -0.97 4.64
C CYS A 89 -17.89 -1.84 5.13
N VAL A 90 -17.56 -2.92 5.82
CA VAL A 90 -18.54 -3.80 6.47
C VAL A 90 -18.13 -3.93 7.92
N HIS A 91 -18.87 -3.27 8.81
CA HIS A 91 -18.73 -3.49 10.25
C HIS A 91 -19.45 -4.78 10.65
N PRO A 92 -19.06 -5.43 11.75
CA PRO A 92 -19.73 -6.64 12.23
C PRO A 92 -21.24 -6.42 12.43
N GLY A 93 -22.07 -7.25 11.78
CA GLY A 93 -23.53 -7.25 11.97
C GLY A 93 -24.33 -6.26 11.12
N VAL A 94 -23.68 -5.46 10.27
CA VAL A 94 -24.36 -4.52 9.35
C VAL A 94 -24.10 -4.85 7.88
N SER A 95 -25.00 -4.38 7.02
CA SER A 95 -24.81 -4.41 5.57
C SER A 95 -23.63 -3.52 5.14
N GLY A 96 -23.03 -3.81 3.98
CA GLY A 96 -21.94 -3.00 3.45
C GLY A 96 -22.32 -1.55 3.20
N ILE A 97 -21.41 -0.66 3.54
CA ILE A 97 -21.49 0.79 3.38
C ILE A 97 -20.52 1.17 2.27
N SER A 98 -21.01 1.81 1.21
CA SER A 98 -20.21 2.14 0.04
C SER A 98 -20.09 3.65 -0.16
N GLY A 99 -18.94 4.08 -0.70
CA GLY A 99 -18.60 5.49 -0.90
C GLY A 99 -17.86 6.09 0.29
N TYR A 100 -16.82 6.88 0.00
CA TYR A 100 -15.90 7.40 1.02
C TYR A 100 -16.62 8.15 2.15
N ASP A 101 -17.48 9.11 1.81
CA ASP A 101 -18.15 9.94 2.81
C ASP A 101 -19.04 9.12 3.76
N LEU A 102 -19.77 8.13 3.23
CA LEU A 102 -20.62 7.23 4.03
C LEU A 102 -19.79 6.30 4.91
N VAL A 103 -18.67 5.79 4.38
CA VAL A 103 -17.73 4.99 5.17
C VAL A 103 -17.13 5.82 6.29
N MET A 104 -16.69 7.06 6.04
CA MET A 104 -16.11 7.93 7.08
C MET A 104 -17.14 8.27 8.16
N GLY A 105 -18.38 8.59 7.79
CA GLY A 105 -19.47 8.80 8.75
C GLY A 105 -19.78 7.57 9.60
N SER A 106 -19.66 6.36 9.03
CA SER A 106 -19.81 5.12 9.81
C SER A 106 -18.72 4.95 10.87
N TRP A 107 -17.50 5.38 10.57
CA TRP A 107 -16.38 5.31 11.49
C TRP A 107 -16.48 6.34 12.61
N GLU A 108 -16.97 7.55 12.32
CA GLU A 108 -17.30 8.56 13.35
C GLU A 108 -18.31 8.03 14.36
N PHE A 109 -19.33 7.31 13.89
CA PHE A 109 -20.31 6.66 14.76
C PHE A 109 -19.67 5.58 15.64
N VAL A 110 -18.87 4.68 15.05
CA VAL A 110 -18.15 3.64 15.79
C VAL A 110 -17.25 4.25 16.87
N TRP A 111 -16.54 5.34 16.56
CA TRP A 111 -15.68 6.03 17.52
C TRP A 111 -16.42 6.64 18.70
N ALA A 112 -17.64 7.14 18.49
CA ALA A 112 -18.44 7.74 19.55
C ALA A 112 -18.91 6.72 20.60
N GLU A 113 -18.95 5.43 20.24
CA GLU A 113 -19.41 4.34 21.12
C GLU A 113 -18.29 3.74 21.99
N TYR A 114 -17.01 4.08 21.75
CA TYR A 114 -15.87 3.50 22.45
C TYR A 114 -15.08 4.52 23.27
N GLU A 115 -14.53 4.05 24.39
CA GLU A 115 -13.47 4.75 25.12
C GLU A 115 -12.11 4.20 24.69
N PHE A 116 -11.17 5.11 24.45
CA PHE A 116 -9.82 4.79 23.96
C PHE A 116 -8.77 4.92 25.09
N PRO A 117 -7.66 4.15 25.02
CA PRO A 117 -7.30 3.23 23.95
C PRO A 117 -8.01 1.87 24.07
N LEU A 118 -8.32 1.28 22.91
CA LEU A 118 -8.84 -0.09 22.84
C LEU A 118 -7.73 -1.12 23.01
N GLU A 119 -8.09 -2.33 23.43
CA GLU A 119 -7.18 -3.49 23.39
C GLU A 119 -7.45 -4.29 22.11
N ILE A 120 -6.59 -4.10 21.11
CA ILE A 120 -6.67 -4.79 19.82
C ILE A 120 -5.37 -5.55 19.56
N GLU A 121 -5.47 -6.87 19.41
CA GLU A 121 -4.36 -7.76 19.05
C GLU A 121 -4.64 -8.41 17.68
N VAL A 122 -3.76 -8.16 16.71
CA VAL A 122 -3.88 -8.72 15.35
C VAL A 122 -3.06 -10.01 15.27
N LYS A 123 -3.68 -11.12 14.87
CA LYS A 123 -3.05 -12.45 14.76
C LYS A 123 -3.30 -13.05 13.38
N ASN A 124 -2.45 -14.02 13.00
CA ASN A 124 -2.60 -14.82 11.79
C ASN A 124 -2.70 -13.97 10.51
N VAL A 125 -1.93 -12.88 10.43
CA VAL A 125 -1.94 -11.97 9.28
C VAL A 125 -1.42 -12.67 8.03
N GLN A 126 -2.19 -12.59 6.95
CA GLN A 126 -1.84 -13.10 5.63
C GLN A 126 -1.92 -11.96 4.61
N VAL A 127 -0.97 -11.94 3.68
CA VAL A 127 -0.91 -10.95 2.59
C VAL A 127 -0.72 -11.70 1.29
N HIS A 128 -1.54 -11.33 0.31
CA HIS A 128 -1.50 -11.83 -1.06
C HIS A 128 -1.27 -10.64 -1.97
N ILE A 129 -0.26 -10.76 -2.83
CA ILE A 129 0.12 -9.80 -3.86
C ILE A 129 0.12 -10.57 -5.15
#